data_AF-A0A532TCE7-F1
#
_entry.id   AF-A0A532TCE7-F1
#
_cell.length_a   1.000
_cell.length_b   1.000
_cell.length_c   1.000
_cell.angle_alpha   90.00
_cell.angle_beta   90.00
_cell.angle_gamma   90.00
#
_symmetry.space_group_name_H-M   'P 1'
#
loop_
_entity.id
_entity.type
_entity.pdbx_description
1 polymer ?
#
loop_
_entity_poly.entity_id
_entity_poly.type
_entity_poly.pdbx_seq_one_letter_code
_entity_poly.pdbx_strand_id
1 'polypeptide(L)'
;MSRKKITWFGFNLTQKQSVQIFILSIAGLFISAFLFMTMLYPLMMNIMYNDPYYYPEDYFIMMLFSMLPYMFVFCGVFVLSLYSLIRCRKIAKYYSPSIDPVIEQKPKSSHTEQKPKSIAQFCSNCGEMKKSHERFCTNCGHQVGYQ
;
A
#
# COMPACT_ATOMS: atom_id res chain seq x y z
N MET A 1 -20.90 -4.73 -16.75
CA MET A 1 -19.58 -4.07 -16.87
C MET A 1 -18.46 -5.08 -16.62
N SER A 2 -17.58 -5.29 -17.58
CA SER A 2 -16.46 -6.25 -17.49
C SER A 2 -15.39 -5.74 -16.52
N ARG A 3 -15.10 -6.48 -15.45
CA ARG A 3 -13.99 -6.19 -14.52
C ARG A 3 -12.68 -6.31 -15.31
N LYS A 4 -12.06 -5.18 -15.67
CA LYS A 4 -10.72 -5.15 -16.29
C LYS A 4 -9.74 -5.86 -15.37
N LYS A 5 -9.21 -7.00 -15.82
CA LYS A 5 -8.19 -7.76 -15.11
C LYS A 5 -6.86 -7.01 -15.21
N ILE A 6 -6.31 -6.61 -14.06
CA ILE A 6 -5.00 -5.96 -14.00
C ILE A 6 -3.95 -7.06 -13.91
N THR A 7 -3.09 -7.17 -14.93
CA THR A 7 -2.02 -8.18 -14.99
C THR A 7 -0.66 -7.57 -14.63
N TRP A 8 0.17 -8.27 -13.84
CA TRP A 8 1.60 -7.97 -13.59
C TRP A 8 2.44 -9.07 -14.21
N PHE A 9 3.29 -8.73 -15.18
CA PHE A 9 4.01 -9.70 -16.01
C PHE A 9 3.11 -10.78 -16.64
N GLY A 10 1.89 -10.42 -17.04
CA GLY A 10 0.93 -11.37 -17.62
C GLY A 10 0.18 -12.24 -16.59
N PHE A 11 0.54 -12.18 -15.31
CA PHE A 11 -0.18 -12.88 -14.23
C PHE A 11 -1.32 -12.02 -13.67
N ASN A 12 -2.48 -12.64 -13.43
CA ASN A 12 -3.61 -11.99 -12.74
C ASN A 12 -3.29 -11.88 -11.24
N LEU A 13 -3.31 -10.67 -10.69
CA LEU A 13 -3.03 -10.50 -9.26
C LEU A 13 -4.31 -10.53 -8.45
N THR A 14 -4.27 -11.38 -7.43
CA THR A 14 -5.23 -11.36 -6.35
C THR A 14 -4.83 -10.32 -5.31
N GLN A 15 -5.79 -9.78 -4.55
CA GLN A 15 -5.57 -8.78 -3.50
C GLN A 15 -4.50 -9.20 -2.47
N LYS A 16 -4.40 -10.50 -2.17
CA LYS A 16 -3.38 -11.05 -1.26
C LYS A 16 -1.96 -10.98 -1.86
N GLN A 17 -1.82 -11.23 -3.16
CA GLN A 17 -0.53 -11.19 -3.85
C GLN A 17 0.02 -9.76 -3.95
N SER A 18 -0.85 -8.75 -4.14
CA SER A 18 -0.38 -7.35 -4.16
C SER A 18 0.19 -6.88 -2.81
N VAL A 19 -0.32 -7.41 -1.69
CA VAL A 19 0.21 -7.10 -0.36
C VAL A 19 1.58 -7.75 -0.15
N GLN A 20 1.75 -8.99 -0.59
CA GLN A 20 3.06 -9.66 -0.52
C GLN A 20 4.14 -8.92 -1.32
N ILE A 21 3.82 -8.46 -2.54
CA ILE A 21 4.75 -7.66 -3.36
C ILE A 21 5.07 -6.31 -2.69
N PHE A 22 4.08 -5.70 -2.03
CA PHE A 22 4.29 -4.46 -1.30
C PHE A 22 5.26 -4.65 -0.12
N ILE A 23 5.07 -5.70 0.69
CA ILE A 23 5.99 -6.05 1.80
C ILE A 23 7.40 -6.30 1.26
N LEU A 24 7.52 -7.05 0.16
CA LEU A 24 8.80 -7.32 -0.49
C LEU A 24 9.49 -6.03 -0.95
N SER A 25 8.74 -5.06 -1.48
CA SER A 25 9.29 -3.76 -1.90
C SER A 25 9.80 -2.91 -0.73
N ILE A 26 9.12 -2.96 0.41
CA ILE A 26 9.56 -2.29 1.64
C ILE A 26 10.85 -2.94 2.14
N ALA A 27 10.88 -4.28 2.23
CA ALA A 27 12.10 -5.00 2.60
C ALA A 27 13.26 -4.68 1.63
N GLY A 28 12.99 -4.65 0.33
CA GLY A 28 13.95 -4.25 -0.69
C GLY A 28 14.48 -2.81 -0.51
N LEU A 29 13.64 -1.88 -0.07
CA LEU A 29 14.09 -0.53 0.27
C LEU A 29 15.03 -0.52 1.47
N PHE A 30 14.74 -1.26 2.54
CA PHE A 30 15.65 -1.38 3.68
C PHE A 30 17.00 -1.99 3.28
N ILE A 31 16.97 -3.05 2.46
CA ILE A 31 18.20 -3.66 1.92
C ILE A 31 18.98 -2.63 1.09
N SER A 32 18.30 -1.87 0.22
CA SER A 32 18.96 -0.83 -0.59
C SER A 32 19.58 0.27 0.28
N ALA A 33 18.89 0.71 1.33
CA ALA A 33 19.41 1.71 2.27
C ALA A 33 20.64 1.19 3.02
N PHE A 34 20.63 -0.07 3.44
CA PHE A 34 21.79 -0.71 4.06
C PHE A 34 22.97 -0.78 3.09
N LEU A 35 22.77 -1.27 1.86
CA LEU A 35 23.81 -1.31 0.83
C LEU A 35 24.39 0.09 0.54
N PHE A 36 23.54 1.11 0.49
CA PHE A 36 23.97 2.49 0.31
C PHE A 36 24.85 2.98 1.47
N MET A 37 24.50 2.67 2.71
CA MET A 37 25.32 2.99 3.87
C MET A 37 26.67 2.25 3.84
N THR A 38 26.66 0.97 3.44
CA THR A 38 27.90 0.20 3.22
C THR A 38 28.78 0.82 2.14
N MET A 39 28.16 1.39 1.10
CA MET A 39 28.89 2.09 0.04
C MET A 39 29.44 3.45 0.45
N LEU A 40 28.68 4.20 1.26
CA LEU A 40 29.10 5.52 1.74
C LEU A 40 30.25 5.43 2.75
N TYR A 41 30.31 4.37 3.57
CA TYR A 41 31.32 4.23 4.62
C TYR A 41 32.77 4.35 4.13
N PRO A 42 33.26 3.55 3.16
CA PRO A 42 34.63 3.67 2.68
C PRO A 42 34.90 5.00 1.98
N LEU A 43 33.88 5.58 1.33
CA LEU A 43 33.99 6.88 0.67
C LEU A 43 34.18 8.01 1.71
N MET A 44 33.40 7.97 2.79
CA MET A 44 33.54 8.87 3.94
C MET A 44 34.89 8.71 4.63
N MET A 45 35.33 7.47 4.87
CA MET A 45 36.64 7.20 5.48
C MET A 45 37.78 7.68 4.59
N ASN A 46 37.66 7.50 3.28
CA ASN A 46 38.65 7.99 2.32
C ASN A 46 38.72 9.52 2.33
N ILE A 47 37.58 10.24 2.32
CA ILE A 47 37.57 11.71 2.38
C ILE A 47 38.16 12.23 3.70
N MET A 48 37.80 11.62 4.84
CA MET A 48 38.19 12.10 6.16
C MET A 48 39.67 11.82 6.50
N TYR A 49 40.21 10.70 6.03
CA TYR A 49 41.58 10.27 6.28
C TYR A 49 42.47 10.35 5.04
N ASN A 50 42.13 11.22 4.08
CA ASN A 50 42.93 11.36 2.86
C ASN A 50 44.25 12.08 3.19
N ASP A 51 45.29 11.32 3.50
CA ASP A 51 46.65 11.86 3.59
C ASP A 51 47.32 11.77 2.22
N PRO A 52 47.59 12.90 1.54
CA PRO A 52 48.18 12.92 0.19
C PRO A 52 49.60 12.35 0.14
N TYR A 53 50.28 12.15 1.28
CA TYR A 53 51.61 11.54 1.29
C TYR A 53 51.59 10.00 1.27
N TYR A 54 50.48 9.39 1.68
CA TYR A 54 50.44 7.94 1.93
C TYR A 54 49.72 7.15 0.84
N TYR A 55 48.81 7.79 0.10
CA TYR A 55 47.99 7.12 -0.91
C TYR A 55 48.33 7.61 -2.32
N PRO A 56 48.82 6.73 -3.21
CA PRO A 56 48.97 7.07 -4.62
C PRO A 56 47.61 7.35 -5.26
N GLU A 57 47.57 8.28 -6.20
CA GLU A 57 46.36 8.70 -6.95
C GLU A 57 45.54 7.52 -7.52
N ASP A 58 46.22 6.42 -7.87
CA ASP A 58 45.60 5.21 -8.43
C ASP A 58 44.73 4.43 -7.43
N TYR A 59 44.95 4.61 -6.11
CA TYR A 59 44.18 3.93 -5.07
C TYR A 59 42.70 4.29 -5.13
N PHE A 60 42.39 5.57 -5.39
CA PHE A 60 41.01 6.04 -5.50
C PHE A 60 40.29 5.38 -6.68
N ILE A 61 40.97 5.27 -7.83
CA ILE A 61 40.43 4.62 -9.02
C ILE A 61 40.17 3.14 -8.77
N MET A 62 41.12 2.43 -8.15
CA MET A 62 40.95 1.01 -7.80
C MET A 62 39.79 0.79 -6.81
N MET A 63 39.64 1.68 -5.82
CA MET A 63 38.51 1.69 -4.90
C MET A 63 37.18 1.84 -5.65
N LEU A 64 37.05 2.82 -6.55
CA LEU A 64 35.84 3.02 -7.35
C LEU A 64 35.47 1.78 -8.19
N PHE A 65 36.45 1.14 -8.83
CA PHE A 65 36.22 -0.09 -9.60
C PHE A 65 35.75 -1.25 -8.72
N SER A 66 36.29 -1.38 -7.51
CA SER A 66 35.85 -2.38 -6.53
C SER A 66 34.40 -2.14 -6.08
N MET A 67 33.95 -0.88 -6.03
CA MET A 67 32.58 -0.51 -5.65
C MET A 67 31.55 -0.66 -6.78
N LEU A 68 32.00 -0.69 -8.03
CA LEU A 68 31.18 -0.76 -9.24
C LEU A 68 30.15 -1.92 -9.25
N PRO A 69 30.49 -3.18 -8.90
CA PRO A 69 29.50 -4.26 -8.81
C PRO A 69 28.42 -3.99 -7.75
N TYR A 70 28.79 -3.38 -6.62
CA TYR A 70 27.83 -3.03 -5.57
C TYR A 70 26.85 -1.95 -6.03
N MET A 71 27.32 -0.97 -6.82
CA MET A 71 26.45 0.03 -7.45
C MET A 71 25.42 -0.61 -8.39
N PHE A 72 25.84 -1.57 -9.20
CA PHE A 72 24.90 -2.28 -10.09
C PHE A 72 23.84 -3.04 -9.31
N VAL A 73 24.23 -3.76 -8.25
CA VAL A 73 23.28 -4.47 -7.39
C VAL A 73 22.33 -3.49 -6.69
N PHE A 74 22.86 -2.41 -6.13
CA PHE A 74 22.06 -1.35 -5.50
C PHE A 74 21.05 -0.75 -6.47
N CYS A 75 21.49 -0.33 -7.66
CA CYS A 75 20.62 0.21 -8.70
C CYS A 75 19.53 -0.79 -9.11
N GLY A 76 19.89 -2.06 -9.30
CA GLY A 76 18.92 -3.11 -9.65
C GLY A 76 17.85 -3.29 -8.57
N VAL A 77 18.26 -3.47 -7.32
CA VAL A 77 17.33 -3.64 -6.18
C VAL A 77 16.47 -2.40 -5.99
N PHE A 78 17.06 -1.20 -6.11
CA PHE A 78 16.35 0.06 -5.96
C PHE A 78 15.33 0.31 -7.09
N VAL A 79 15.69 0.04 -8.34
CA VAL A 79 14.76 0.15 -9.47
C VAL A 79 13.63 -0.86 -9.33
N LEU A 80 13.92 -2.10 -8.93
CA LEU A 80 12.89 -3.12 -8.70
C LEU A 80 11.94 -2.74 -7.56
N SER A 81 12.47 -2.17 -6.46
CA SER A 81 11.65 -1.73 -5.33
C SER A 81 10.76 -0.55 -5.70
N LEU A 82 11.31 0.47 -6.36
CA LEU A 82 10.53 1.61 -6.88
C LEU A 82 9.48 1.19 -7.91
N TYR A 83 9.84 0.31 -8.84
CA TYR A 83 8.92 -0.21 -9.84
C TYR A 83 7.74 -0.93 -9.17
N SER A 84 8.03 -1.73 -8.15
CA SER A 84 7.02 -2.43 -7.35
C SER A 84 6.09 -1.43 -6.65
N LEU A 85 6.63 -0.39 -6.01
CA LEU A 85 5.83 0.65 -5.35
C LEU A 85 4.97 1.47 -6.30
N ILE A 86 5.51 1.92 -7.43
CA ILE A 86 4.76 2.70 -8.44
C ILE A 86 3.56 1.88 -8.94
N ARG A 87 3.77 0.59 -9.17
CA ARG A 87 2.71 -0.30 -9.65
C ARG A 87 1.69 -0.60 -8.57
N CYS A 88 2.11 -0.85 -7.32
CA CYS A 88 1.21 -0.97 -6.17
C CYS A 88 0.36 0.30 -6.00
N ARG A 89 0.94 1.50 -6.15
CA ARG A 89 0.20 2.77 -6.09
C ARG A 89 -0.84 2.90 -7.20
N LYS A 90 -0.51 2.51 -8.44
CA LYS A 90 -1.50 2.48 -9.53
C LYS A 90 -2.66 1.54 -9.18
N ILE A 91 -2.37 0.36 -8.67
CA ILE A 91 -3.37 -0.64 -8.28
C ILE A 91 -4.25 -0.14 -7.12
N ALA A 92 -3.66 0.46 -6.08
CA ALA A 92 -4.41 1.02 -4.96
C ALA A 92 -5.43 2.09 -5.42
N LYS A 93 -5.08 2.94 -6.39
CA LYS A 93 -6.02 3.89 -7.00
C LYS A 93 -7.20 3.20 -7.72
N TYR A 94 -6.99 2.05 -8.35
CA TYR A 94 -8.06 1.29 -9.03
C TYR A 94 -8.96 0.51 -8.07
N TYR A 95 -8.47 0.12 -6.89
CA TYR A 95 -9.26 -0.48 -5.81
C TYR A 95 -9.82 0.54 -4.81
N SER A 96 -9.53 1.82 -5.02
CA SER A 96 -10.12 2.95 -4.32
C SER A 96 -11.28 3.64 -5.09
N PRO A 97 -12.21 2.94 -5.79
CA PRO A 97 -13.53 3.50 -6.02
C PRO A 97 -14.39 3.18 -4.80
N SER A 98 -14.90 4.20 -4.12
CA SER A 98 -15.79 4.18 -2.94
C SER A 98 -15.15 3.84 -1.58
N ILE A 99 -14.14 4.62 -1.17
CA ILE A 99 -14.15 5.12 0.22
C ILE A 99 -14.51 6.60 0.08
N ASP A 100 -15.79 6.91 0.23
CA ASP A 100 -16.21 8.28 0.50
C ASP A 100 -15.50 8.76 1.78
N PRO A 101 -15.11 10.05 1.87
CA PRO A 101 -14.52 10.61 3.07
C PRO A 101 -15.58 10.74 4.16
N VAL A 102 -15.86 9.64 4.85
CA VAL A 102 -16.40 9.61 6.21
C VAL A 102 -15.40 8.72 6.93
N ILE A 103 -14.28 9.24 7.43
CA ILE A 103 -14.16 9.86 8.74
C ILE A 103 -12.85 10.66 8.74
N GLU A 104 -12.94 11.97 8.50
CA GLU A 104 -12.03 12.92 9.15
C GLU A 104 -12.74 13.36 10.44
N GLN A 105 -12.63 12.55 11.50
CA GLN A 105 -13.02 12.99 12.85
C GLN A 105 -11.93 13.95 13.35
N LYS A 106 -12.08 15.22 12.97
CA LYS A 106 -11.53 16.34 13.74
C LYS A 106 -12.51 16.62 14.89
N PRO A 107 -12.05 16.73 16.15
CA PRO A 107 -12.93 16.94 17.28
C PRO A 107 -13.31 18.42 17.39
N LYS A 108 -14.61 18.75 17.30
CA LYS A 108 -15.28 19.80 18.11
C LYS A 108 -16.75 20.05 17.71
N SER A 109 -17.59 20.16 18.76
CA SER A 109 -18.75 21.06 18.90
C SER A 109 -20.00 20.72 18.07
N SER A 110 -21.05 20.15 18.66
CA SER A 110 -22.14 20.80 19.42
C SER A 110 -23.26 21.39 18.55
N HIS A 111 -24.49 20.98 18.90
CA HIS A 111 -25.83 21.49 18.57
C HIS A 111 -26.58 21.06 17.28
N THR A 112 -27.60 20.23 17.53
CA THR A 112 -29.05 20.33 17.18
C THR A 112 -29.47 20.51 15.71
N GLU A 113 -30.13 19.50 15.14
CA GLU A 113 -31.57 19.53 14.73
C GLU A 113 -32.01 18.21 14.07
N GLN A 114 -33.24 17.78 14.39
CA GLN A 114 -33.84 16.48 14.10
C GLN A 114 -34.40 16.35 12.67
N LYS A 115 -34.29 15.15 12.08
CA LYS A 115 -35.28 14.59 11.14
C LYS A 115 -35.28 13.05 11.24
N PRO A 116 -36.41 12.36 11.50
CA PRO A 116 -36.42 10.94 11.84
C PRO A 116 -36.22 10.10 10.58
N LYS A 117 -35.06 9.46 10.43
CA LYS A 117 -34.78 8.54 9.33
C LYS A 117 -35.13 7.12 9.80
N SER A 118 -36.24 6.61 9.27
CA SER A 118 -36.83 5.29 9.49
C SER A 118 -35.81 4.18 9.69
N ILE A 119 -35.88 3.50 10.84
CA ILE A 119 -35.10 2.30 11.15
C ILE A 119 -35.54 1.21 10.16
N ALA A 120 -34.65 0.83 9.24
CA ALA A 120 -34.87 -0.31 8.38
C ALA A 120 -34.96 -1.57 9.25
N GLN A 121 -36.12 -2.20 9.29
CA GLN A 121 -36.36 -3.43 10.05
C GLN A 121 -36.05 -4.64 9.16
N PHE A 122 -35.15 -5.52 9.62
CA PHE A 122 -34.85 -6.78 8.94
C PHE A 122 -35.78 -7.88 9.43
N CYS A 123 -36.10 -8.85 8.57
CA CYS A 123 -36.84 -10.04 8.98
C CYS A 123 -35.98 -10.93 9.88
N SER A 124 -36.44 -11.24 11.10
CA SER A 124 -35.71 -12.09 12.04
C SER A 124 -35.50 -13.53 11.57
N ASN A 125 -36.23 -13.97 10.54
CA ASN A 125 -36.15 -15.34 10.03
C ASN A 125 -35.22 -15.49 8.80
N CYS A 126 -35.29 -14.55 7.84
CA CYS A 126 -34.50 -14.65 6.60
C CYS A 126 -33.48 -13.53 6.40
N GLY A 127 -33.46 -12.52 7.27
CA GLY A 127 -32.54 -11.38 7.16
C GLY A 127 -32.89 -10.38 6.06
N GLU A 128 -33.99 -10.58 5.32
CA GLU A 128 -34.40 -9.67 4.25
C GLU A 128 -34.86 -8.32 4.80
N MET A 129 -34.47 -7.24 4.11
CA MET A 129 -34.81 -5.87 4.49
C MET A 129 -36.29 -5.61 4.21
N LYS A 130 -37.08 -5.28 5.23
CA LYS A 130 -38.48 -4.92 5.02
C LYS A 130 -38.63 -3.47 4.65
N LYS A 131 -39.54 -3.22 3.72
CA LYS A 131 -40.17 -1.91 3.58
C LYS A 131 -41.22 -1.79 4.68
N SER A 132 -41.22 -0.69 5.43
CA SER A 132 -42.18 -0.53 6.52
C SER A 132 -43.59 -0.58 5.95
N HIS A 133 -44.43 -1.39 6.60
CA HIS A 133 -45.87 -1.58 6.43
C HIS A 133 -46.40 -2.96 5.97
N GLU A 134 -45.54 -3.95 5.73
CA GLU A 134 -45.98 -5.31 5.35
C GLU A 134 -46.12 -6.24 6.58
N ARG A 135 -47.30 -6.89 6.73
CA ARG A 135 -47.61 -7.82 7.83
C ARG A 135 -46.90 -9.18 7.70
N PHE A 136 -46.35 -9.46 6.52
CA PHE A 136 -45.67 -10.70 6.19
C PHE A 136 -44.41 -10.38 5.40
N CYS A 137 -43.35 -11.17 5.61
CA CYS A 137 -42.15 -11.04 4.79
C CYS A 137 -42.42 -11.56 3.38
N THR A 138 -42.17 -10.74 2.36
CA THR A 138 -42.35 -11.09 0.94
C THR A 138 -41.39 -12.17 0.44
N ASN A 139 -40.29 -12.43 1.15
CA ASN A 139 -39.33 -13.46 0.77
C ASN A 139 -39.64 -14.82 1.43
N CYS A 140 -39.90 -14.87 2.74
CA CYS A 140 -40.08 -16.14 3.46
C CYS A 140 -41.51 -16.43 3.96
N GLY A 141 -42.47 -15.53 3.73
CA GLY A 141 -43.87 -15.70 4.17
C GLY A 141 -44.09 -15.60 5.69
N HIS A 142 -43.04 -15.35 6.47
CA HIS A 142 -43.13 -15.29 7.93
C HIS A 142 -43.89 -14.04 8.39
N GLN A 143 -44.83 -14.22 9.32
CA GLN A 143 -45.68 -13.17 9.86
C GLN A 143 -44.87 -12.30 10.83
N VAL A 144 -44.94 -11.00 10.64
CA VAL A 144 -44.08 -10.05 11.34
C VAL A 144 -44.94 -8.95 11.91
N GLY A 145 -45.30 -9.10 13.18
CA GLY A 145 -46.22 -8.20 13.88
C GLY A 145 -45.69 -6.77 13.97
N TYR A 146 -46.60 -5.80 13.88
CA TYR A 146 -46.33 -4.40 14.22
C TYR A 146 -46.16 -4.28 15.74
N GLN A 147 -45.06 -3.70 16.20
CA GLN A 147 -44.99 -2.98 17.47
C GLN A 147 -44.57 -1.55 17.17
#